data_AF-A0A410W6V7-F1
#
_entry.id   AF-A0A410W6V7-F1
#
_cell.length_a   1.000
_cell.length_b   1.000
_cell.length_c   1.000
_cell.angle_alpha   90.00
_cell.angle_beta   90.00
_cell.angle_gamma   90.00
#
_symmetry.space_group_name_H-M   'P 1'
#
loop_
_entity.id
_entity.type
_entity.pdbx_description
1 polymer ?
#
loop_
_entity_poly.entity_id
_entity_poly.type
_entity_poly.pdbx_seq_one_letter_code
_entity_poly.pdbx_strand_id
1 'polypeptide(L)' 'MTPAAQAGHTIVMHVQDEIVIDEPENSDFTVADACQLMMTPPDWAAGLPLDADGYECDYYRKD' A
#
# COMPACT_ATOMS: atom_id res chain seq x y z
N MET A 1 -6.03 -6.93 8.97
CA MET A 1 -5.11 -7.15 7.84
C MET A 1 -5.33 -5.98 6.89
N THR A 2 -4.29 -5.37 6.33
CA THR A 2 -4.47 -4.23 5.41
C THR A 2 -5.07 -4.71 4.08
N PRO A 3 -5.73 -3.83 3.30
CA PRO A 3 -6.26 -4.19 1.98
C PRO A 3 -5.23 -4.83 1.05
N ALA A 4 -3.98 -4.34 1.06
CA ALA A 4 -2.89 -4.93 0.28
C ALA A 4 -2.57 -6.38 0.68
N ALA A 5 -2.50 -6.67 1.98
CA ALA A 5 -2.27 -8.04 2.45
C ALA A 5 -3.47 -8.97 2.16
N GLN A 6 -4.70 -8.45 2.13
CA GLN A 6 -5.89 -9.21 1.71
C GLN A 6 -5.89 -9.49 0.20
N ALA A 7 -5.31 -8.59 -0.60
CA ALA A 7 -5.12 -8.76 -2.04
C ALA A 7 -3.97 -9.72 -2.39
N GLY A 8 -3.21 -10.21 -1.40
CA GLY A 8 -2.15 -11.21 -1.58
C GLY A 8 -0.73 -10.63 -1.70
N HIS A 9 -0.57 -9.32 -1.53
CA HIS A 9 0.74 -8.66 -1.61
C HIS A 9 1.58 -8.91 -0.35
N THR A 10 2.90 -9.02 -0.52
CA THR A 10 3.83 -9.28 0.58
C THR A 10 4.22 -7.97 1.27
N ILE A 11 3.64 -7.71 2.44
CA ILE A 11 4.00 -6.54 3.25
C ILE A 11 5.22 -6.88 4.10
N VAL A 12 6.35 -6.27 3.78
CA VAL A 12 7.62 -6.48 4.47
C VAL A 12 7.85 -5.46 5.60
N MET A 13 7.13 -4.35 5.59
CA MET A 13 7.14 -3.37 6.68
C MET A 13 5.80 -2.63 6.79
N HIS A 14 5.46 -2.24 8.01
CA HIS A 14 4.36 -1.33 8.30
C HIS A 14 4.82 -0.33 9.36
N VAL A 15 4.76 0.97 9.05
CA VAL A 15 5.16 2.05 9.95
C VAL A 15 4.13 3.17 9.87
N GLN A 16 3.38 3.38 10.96
CA GLN A 16 2.29 4.36 11.01
C GLN A 16 1.29 4.14 9.84
N ASP A 17 1.14 5.12 8.96
CA ASP A 17 0.29 5.13 7.77
C ASP A 17 0.99 4.62 6.50
N GLU A 18 2.26 4.21 6.61
CA GLU A 18 3.06 3.70 5.50
C GLU A 18 3.18 2.17 5.54
N ILE A 19 3.07 1.56 4.36
CA ILE A 19 3.38 0.15 4.13
C ILE A 19 4.48 0.03 3.08
N VAL A 20 5.35 -0.96 3.25
CA VAL A 20 6.31 -1.37 2.22
C VAL A 20 5.91 -2.75 1.72
N ILE A 21 5.72 -2.83 0.40
CA ILE A 21 5.37 -4.05 -0.30
C ILE A 21 6.60 -4.52 -1.08
N ASP A 22 6.93 -5.79 -0.95
CA ASP A 22 7.95 -6.47 -1.75
C ASP A 22 7.27 -7.23 -2.89
N GLU A 23 7.48 -6.77 -4.13
CA GLU A 23 6.90 -7.32 -5.34
C GLU A 23 8.01 -7.76 -6.32
N PRO A 24 7.79 -8.85 -7.08
CA PRO A 24 8.70 -9.22 -8.16
C PRO A 24 8.84 -8.13 -9.22
N GLU A 25 10.04 -7.96 -9.80
CA GLU A 25 10.28 -6.96 -10.88
C GLU A 25 9.39 -7.15 -12.12
N ASN A 26 8.83 -8.34 -12.32
CA ASN A 26 7.91 -8.65 -13.42
C ASN A 26 6.43 -8.62 -12.99
N SER A 27 6.11 -8.02 -11.84
CA SER A 27 4.74 -7.80 -11.38
C SER A 27 4.09 -6.69 -12.19
N ASP A 28 2.80 -6.87 -12.52
CA ASP A 28 1.97 -5.80 -13.10
C ASP A 28 1.42 -4.85 -12.01
N PHE A 29 1.68 -5.13 -10.74
CA PHE A 29 1.23 -4.32 -9.61
C PHE A 29 2.06 -3.04 -9.50
N THR A 30 1.38 -1.90 -9.53
CA THR A 30 2.02 -0.59 -9.53
C THR A 30 1.83 0.14 -8.19
N VAL A 31 2.60 1.20 -7.98
CA VAL A 31 2.37 2.15 -6.88
C VAL A 31 0.95 2.71 -6.88
N ALA A 32 0.37 2.96 -8.07
CA ALA A 32 -1.00 3.45 -8.17
C ALA A 32 -2.02 2.44 -7.64
N ASP A 33 -1.81 1.15 -7.90
CA ASP A 33 -2.64 0.07 -7.35
C ASP A 33 -2.50 -0.01 -5.83
N ALA A 34 -1.28 0.13 -5.30
CA ALA A 34 -1.02 0.19 -3.86
C ALA A 34 -1.74 1.37 -3.19
N CYS A 35 -1.63 2.57 -3.77
CA CYS A 35 -2.36 3.76 -3.31
C CYS A 35 -3.87 3.53 -3.34
N GLN A 36 -4.41 2.93 -4.40
CA GLN A 36 -5.84 2.61 -4.50
C GLN A 36 -6.29 1.65 -3.39
N LEU A 37 -5.49 0.63 -3.06
CA LEU A 37 -5.77 -0.27 -1.95
C LEU A 37 -5.73 0.47 -0.61
N MET A 38 -4.75 1.34 -0.40
CA MET A 38 -4.60 2.14 0.83
C MET A 38 -5.74 3.16 1.02
N MET A 39 -6.35 3.66 -0.07
CA MET A 39 -7.53 4.51 -0.02
C MET A 39 -8.83 3.76 0.33
N THR A 40 -8.81 2.43 0.46
CA THR A 40 -10.00 1.65 0.84
C THR A 40 -10.35 1.91 2.31
N PRO A 41 -11.48 2.57 2.62
CA PRO A 41 -11.79 2.90 4.00
C PRO A 41 -12.16 1.64 4.80
N PRO A 42 -11.67 1.51 6.04
CA PRO A 42 -12.19 0.49 6.95
C PRO A 42 -13.66 0.79 7.30
N ASP A 43 -14.39 -0.24 7.75
CA ASP A 43 -15.83 -0.14 8.05
C ASP A 43 -16.21 1.04 8.96
N TRP A 44 -15.34 1.39 9.92
CA TRP A 44 -15.58 2.49 10.86
C TRP A 44 -15.37 3.89 10.25
N ALA A 45 -14.67 3.98 9.11
CA ALA A 45 -14.29 5.21 8.42
C ALA A 45 -15.05 5.41 7.09
N ALA A 46 -16.16 4.69 6.91
CA ALA A 46 -16.95 4.76 5.68
C ALA A 46 -17.31 6.21 5.33
N GLY A 47 -17.01 6.61 4.09
CA GLY A 47 -17.31 7.95 3.57
C GLY A 47 -16.29 9.03 3.91
N LEU A 48 -15.21 8.72 4.64
CA LEU A 48 -14.10 9.66 4.77
C LEU A 48 -13.30 9.73 3.46
N PRO A 49 -12.89 10.93 3.01
CA PRO A 49 -12.06 11.09 1.83
C PRO A 49 -10.61 10.69 2.17
N LEU A 50 -10.30 9.40 2.04
CA LEU A 50 -8.94 8.90 2.18
C LEU A 50 -8.17 9.13 0.87
N ASP A 51 -6.91 9.49 1.03
CA ASP A 51 -5.95 9.68 -0.06
C ASP A 51 -4.64 8.99 0.31
N ALA A 52 -3.85 8.61 -0.69
CA ALA A 52 -2.58 7.92 -0.49
C ALA A 52 -1.58 8.32 -1.57
N ASP A 53 -0.33 8.53 -1.17
CA ASP A 53 0.80 8.76 -2.06
C ASP A 53 1.87 7.68 -1.83
N GLY A 54 2.71 7.46 -2.82
CA GLY A 54 3.71 6.41 -2.78
C GLY A 54 4.71 6.49 -3.91
N TYR A 55 5.75 5.67 -3.82
CA TYR A 55 6.80 5.57 -4.82
C TYR A 55 7.37 4.14 -4.87
N GLU A 56 8.07 3.85 -5.97
CA GLU A 56 8.78 2.58 -6.18
C GLU A 56 10.28 2.81 -6.03
N CYS A 57 10.98 1.88 -5.38
CA CYS A 57 12.42 1.95 -5.21
C CYS A 57 13.06 0.58 -4.91
N ASP A 58 14.33 0.41 -5.28
CA ASP A 58 15.09 -0.82 -5.01
C ASP A 58 15.39 -1.08 -3.52
N TYR A 59 15.26 -0.05 -2.68
CA TYR A 59 15.53 -0.14 -1.25
C TYR A 59 14.78 0.95 -0.51
N TYR A 60 14.28 0.60 0.68
CA TYR A 60 13.53 1.50 1.55
C TYR A 60 14.29 2.81 1.77
N ARG A 61 13.58 3.91 1.57
CA ARG A 61 14.05 5.26 1.89
C ARG A 61 12.99 5.89 2.78
N LYS A 62 13.45 6.60 3.79
CA LYS A 62 12.56 7.47 4.52
C LYS A 62 12.73 8.86 3.92
N ASP A 63 11.62 9.42 3.48
CA ASP A 63 11.56 10.85 3.14
C ASP A 63 11.50 11.72 4.41
#